data_AF-A0A742R685-F1
#
_entry.id   AF-A0A742R685-F1
#
_cell.length_a   1.000
_cell.length_b   1.000
_cell.length_c   1.000
_cell.angle_alpha   90.00
_cell.angle_beta   90.00
_cell.angle_gamma   90.00
#
_symmetry.space_group_name_H-M   'P 1'
#
loop_
_entity.id
_entity.type
_entity.pdbx_description
1 polymer ?
#
loop_
_entity_poly.entity_id
_entity_poly.type
_entity_poly.pdbx_seq_one_letter_code
_entity_poly.pdbx_strand_id
1 'polypeptide(L)'
;MENNLDNLCYEFFREFSRYEYCLKACGLHHKIKDAKANWDEYAKQVSEIINNTTDPELIAAITYFKEHPPKKQIIEDDSLVWDDSLPQEKDLAKFLFLLIRRVRNNLFHGGKFNGKWFEPERSEALLQHGLVILRHCGTRHSEVSKAYSGIA
;
A
#
# COMPACT_ATOMS: atom_id res chain seq x y z
N MET A 1 -14.20 -18.89 7.34
CA MET A 1 -12.82 -18.35 7.32
C MET A 1 -12.46 -17.80 5.95
N GLU A 2 -12.66 -18.52 4.84
CA GLU A 2 -12.47 -17.99 3.46
C GLU A 2 -13.19 -16.67 3.17
N ASN A 3 -14.45 -16.52 3.60
CA ASN A 3 -15.21 -15.28 3.40
C ASN A 3 -14.59 -14.05 4.08
N ASN A 4 -13.75 -14.20 5.12
CA ASN A 4 -13.20 -13.05 5.84
C ASN A 4 -11.97 -12.47 5.11
N LEU A 5 -11.06 -13.34 4.65
CA LEU A 5 -9.89 -12.90 3.91
C LEU A 5 -10.26 -12.33 2.52
N ASP A 6 -11.22 -12.96 1.83
CA ASP A 6 -11.72 -12.41 0.56
C ASP A 6 -12.36 -11.01 0.76
N ASN A 7 -13.12 -10.80 1.82
CA ASN A 7 -13.67 -9.48 2.17
C ASN A 7 -12.58 -8.44 2.43
N LEU A 8 -11.55 -8.80 3.19
CA LEU A 8 -10.41 -7.93 3.46
C LEU A 8 -9.64 -7.60 2.18
N CYS A 9 -9.48 -8.57 1.27
CA CYS A 9 -8.88 -8.34 -0.04
C CYS A 9 -9.69 -7.34 -0.86
N TYR A 10 -11.02 -7.48 -0.90
CA TYR A 10 -11.89 -6.50 -1.57
C TYR A 10 -11.83 -5.13 -0.92
N GLU A 11 -11.77 -5.07 0.41
CA GLU A 11 -11.64 -3.83 1.16
C GLU A 11 -10.33 -3.10 0.82
N PHE A 12 -9.20 -3.80 0.89
CA PHE A 12 -7.89 -3.25 0.53
C PHE A 12 -7.85 -2.84 -0.94
N PHE A 13 -8.34 -3.67 -1.86
CA PHE A 13 -8.38 -3.36 -3.28
C PHE A 13 -9.18 -2.08 -3.56
N ARG A 14 -10.37 -1.98 -2.98
CA ARG A 14 -11.23 -0.80 -3.12
C ARG A 14 -10.56 0.44 -2.53
N GLU A 15 -10.00 0.33 -1.33
CA GLU A 15 -9.33 1.44 -0.65
C GLU A 15 -8.14 1.93 -1.47
N PHE A 16 -7.22 1.04 -1.86
CA PHE A 16 -6.05 1.38 -2.64
C PHE A 16 -6.43 2.01 -3.99
N SER A 17 -7.41 1.45 -4.69
CA SER A 17 -7.87 1.97 -5.99
C SER A 17 -8.47 3.38 -5.86
N ARG A 18 -9.28 3.61 -4.82
CA ARG A 18 -9.81 4.93 -4.49
C ARG A 18 -8.69 5.90 -4.11
N TYR A 19 -7.71 5.45 -3.34
CA TYR A 19 -6.53 6.23 -2.97
C TYR A 19 -5.76 6.71 -4.20
N GLU A 20 -5.47 5.82 -5.15
CA GLU A 20 -4.80 6.18 -6.41
C GLU A 20 -5.59 7.24 -7.17
N TYR A 21 -6.92 7.13 -7.19
CA TYR A 21 -7.76 8.17 -7.79
C TYR A 21 -7.65 9.49 -7.04
N CYS A 22 -7.79 9.50 -5.71
CA CYS A 22 -7.70 10.71 -4.88
C CYS A 22 -6.37 11.44 -5.08
N LEU A 23 -5.25 10.70 -5.10
CA LEU A 23 -3.93 11.27 -5.40
C LEU A 23 -3.92 11.98 -6.76
N LYS A 24 -4.46 11.34 -7.80
CA LYS A 24 -4.53 11.95 -9.13
C LYS A 24 -5.43 13.18 -9.14
N ALA A 25 -6.60 13.09 -8.51
CA ALA A 25 -7.60 14.15 -8.50
C ALA A 25 -7.08 15.40 -7.78
N CYS A 26 -6.30 15.26 -6.70
CA CYS A 26 -5.69 16.39 -6.00
C CYS A 26 -4.35 16.87 -6.57
N GLY A 27 -3.98 16.44 -7.78
CA GLY A 27 -2.78 16.93 -8.47
C GLY A 27 -1.48 16.14 -8.18
N LEU A 28 -1.52 15.13 -7.31
CA LEU A 28 -0.41 14.22 -7.00
C LEU A 28 -0.30 13.11 -8.05
N HIS A 29 -0.02 13.52 -9.27
CA HIS A 29 0.18 12.65 -10.43
C HIS A 29 1.42 13.06 -11.22
N HIS A 30 1.98 12.13 -11.98
CA HIS A 30 3.05 12.44 -12.91
C HIS A 30 2.54 13.39 -14.01
N LYS A 31 3.36 14.34 -14.43
CA LYS A 31 3.05 15.30 -15.50
C LYS A 31 3.33 14.69 -16.88
N ILE A 32 2.68 13.57 -17.15
CA ILE A 32 2.76 12.80 -18.39
C ILE A 32 1.35 12.56 -18.94
N LYS A 33 1.24 12.06 -20.18
CA LYS A 33 -0.05 11.77 -20.82
C LYS A 33 -0.89 10.75 -20.02
N ASP A 34 -0.26 9.72 -19.48
CA ASP A 34 -0.95 8.69 -18.69
C ASP A 34 -1.22 9.18 -17.26
N ALA A 35 -2.47 9.10 -16.83
CA ALA A 35 -2.88 9.49 -15.48
C ALA A 35 -2.38 8.48 -14.44
N LYS A 36 -1.14 8.67 -13.97
CA LYS A 36 -0.48 7.85 -12.94
C LYS A 36 -0.29 8.63 -11.65
N ALA A 37 -0.73 8.07 -10.53
CA ALA A 37 -0.52 8.64 -9.20
C ALA A 37 0.98 8.73 -8.89
N ASN A 38 1.41 9.84 -8.30
CA ASN A 38 2.79 10.07 -7.90
C ASN A 38 2.93 9.78 -6.40
N TRP A 39 3.09 8.50 -6.09
CA TRP A 39 3.25 8.00 -4.72
C TRP A 39 4.49 8.55 -4.03
N ASP A 40 5.58 8.82 -4.77
CA ASP A 40 6.82 9.32 -4.19
C ASP A 40 6.70 10.78 -3.76
N GLU A 41 5.94 11.59 -4.50
CA GLU A 41 5.63 12.96 -4.10
C GLU A 41 4.67 12.97 -2.91
N TYR A 42 3.64 12.11 -2.94
CA TYR A 42 2.73 11.95 -1.81
C TYR A 42 3.47 11.53 -0.53
N ALA A 43 4.40 10.57 -0.62
CA ALA A 43 5.17 10.09 0.51
C ALA A 43 5.96 11.21 1.21
N LYS A 44 6.54 12.16 0.44
CA LYS A 44 7.20 13.33 1.02
C LYS A 44 6.22 14.18 1.85
N GLN A 45 5.01 14.38 1.34
CA GLN A 45 3.99 15.23 1.96
C GLN A 45 3.42 14.63 3.25
N VAL A 46 3.54 13.31 3.45
CA VAL A 46 3.14 12.63 4.70
C VAL A 46 4.32 12.13 5.53
N SER A 47 5.56 12.49 5.19
CA SER A 47 6.75 12.02 5.89
C SER A 47 6.73 12.42 7.37
N GLU A 48 6.31 13.64 7.68
CA GLU A 48 6.14 14.11 9.07
C GLU A 48 5.07 13.31 9.84
N ILE A 49 3.96 12.95 9.20
CA ILE A 49 2.91 12.12 9.83
C ILE A 49 3.48 10.75 10.20
N ILE A 50 4.29 10.16 9.34
CA ILE A 50 4.87 8.82 9.55
C ILE A 50 6.02 8.85 10.55
N ASN A 51 6.94 9.82 10.45
CA ASN A 51 8.14 9.87 11.27
C ASN A 51 7.86 10.28 12.72
N ASN A 52 6.84 11.13 12.93
CA ASN A 52 6.54 11.72 14.23
C ASN A 52 5.21 11.24 14.83
N THR A 53 4.65 10.14 14.31
CA THR A 53 3.40 9.59 14.87
C THR A 53 3.59 9.12 16.31
N THR A 54 2.63 9.45 17.16
CA THR A 54 2.45 8.88 18.50
C THR A 54 1.25 7.94 18.56
N ASP A 55 0.56 7.74 17.44
CA ASP A 55 -0.62 6.88 17.34
C ASP A 55 -0.19 5.39 17.41
N PRO A 56 -0.64 4.63 18.43
CA PRO A 56 -0.22 3.24 18.62
C PRO A 56 -0.57 2.32 17.46
N GLU A 57 -1.69 2.56 16.78
CA GLU A 57 -2.14 1.72 15.66
C GLU A 57 -1.24 1.94 14.44
N LEU A 58 -0.92 3.20 14.14
CA LEU A 58 0.00 3.53 13.05
C LEU A 58 1.42 3.04 13.36
N ILE A 59 1.90 3.17 14.61
CA ILE A 59 3.21 2.65 15.04
C ILE A 59 3.28 1.12 14.83
N ALA A 60 2.23 0.40 15.22
CA ALA A 60 2.17 -1.05 15.05
C ALA A 60 2.21 -1.43 13.56
N ALA A 61 1.47 -0.72 12.70
CA ALA A 61 1.48 -0.98 11.26
C ALA A 61 2.83 -0.69 10.60
N ILE A 62 3.49 0.42 10.97
CA ILE A 62 4.84 0.75 10.49
C ILE A 62 5.83 -0.33 10.91
N THR A 63 5.80 -0.73 12.18
CA THR A 63 6.68 -1.79 12.72
C THR A 63 6.48 -3.10 11.96
N TYR A 64 5.23 -3.51 11.74
CA TYR A 64 4.93 -4.73 11.01
C TYR A 64 5.52 -4.74 9.59
N PHE A 65 5.39 -3.63 8.85
CA PHE A 65 5.96 -3.53 7.50
C PHE A 65 7.49 -3.58 7.47
N LYS A 66 8.16 -3.12 8.53
CA LYS A 66 9.62 -3.20 8.67
C LYS A 66 10.09 -4.62 8.99
N GLU A 67 9.35 -5.34 9.82
CA GLU A 67 9.72 -6.68 10.29
C GLU A 67 9.29 -7.79 9.31
N HIS A 68 8.17 -7.57 8.60
CA HIS A 68 7.56 -8.55 7.71
C HIS A 68 7.29 -7.98 6.30
N PRO A 69 8.32 -7.45 5.60
CA PRO A 69 8.12 -6.82 4.30
C PRO A 69 7.53 -7.79 3.26
N PRO A 70 6.64 -7.33 2.37
CA PRO A 70 6.14 -8.14 1.26
C PRO A 70 7.23 -8.41 0.23
N LYS A 71 7.28 -9.66 -0.25
CA LYS A 71 8.08 -10.05 -1.41
C LYS A 71 7.67 -9.27 -2.66
N LYS A 72 8.58 -9.15 -3.61
CA LYS A 72 8.30 -8.57 -4.93
C LYS A 72 8.20 -9.71 -5.95
N GLN A 73 7.16 -9.72 -6.77
CA GLN A 73 7.11 -10.60 -7.92
C GLN A 73 8.00 -10.02 -9.04
N ILE A 74 8.92 -10.83 -9.57
CA ILE A 74 9.85 -10.47 -10.65
C ILE A 74 9.79 -11.52 -11.76
N ILE A 75 10.40 -11.19 -12.90
CA ILE A 75 10.67 -12.13 -13.99
C ILE A 75 12.15 -12.46 -13.95
N GLU A 76 12.47 -13.74 -13.86
CA GLU A 76 13.81 -14.31 -13.96
C GLU A 76 13.73 -15.53 -14.89
N ASP A 77 14.56 -15.57 -15.92
CA ASP A 77 14.55 -16.62 -16.96
C ASP A 77 13.15 -16.93 -17.51
N ASP A 78 12.43 -15.89 -17.95
CA ASP A 78 11.03 -15.93 -18.46
C ASP A 78 10.00 -16.54 -17.48
N SER A 79 10.36 -16.69 -16.21
CA SER A 79 9.52 -17.28 -15.17
C SER A 79 9.18 -16.26 -14.07
N LEU A 80 7.98 -16.38 -13.50
CA LEU A 80 7.55 -15.56 -12.35
C LEU A 80 8.20 -16.10 -11.07
N VAL A 81 9.02 -15.27 -10.42
CA VAL A 81 9.75 -15.62 -9.19
C VAL A 81 9.48 -14.59 -8.09
N TRP A 82 9.62 -15.02 -6.84
CA TRP A 82 9.52 -14.16 -5.66
C TRP A 82 10.89 -13.67 -5.21
N ASP A 83 11.06 -12.36 -5.16
CA ASP A 83 12.26 -11.67 -4.70
C ASP A 83 12.04 -11.07 -3.30
N ASP A 84 12.93 -11.44 -2.37
CA ASP A 84 12.94 -10.95 -0.98
C ASP A 84 13.70 -9.62 -0.83
N SER A 85 14.27 -9.07 -1.90
CA SER A 85 15.03 -7.81 -1.85
C SER A 85 14.17 -6.63 -1.39
N LEU A 86 14.74 -5.82 -0.49
CA LEU A 86 14.09 -4.61 0.01
C LEU A 86 14.38 -3.40 -0.89
N PRO A 87 13.43 -2.45 -1.00
CA PRO A 87 13.69 -1.18 -1.66
C PRO A 87 14.89 -0.46 -1.00
N GLN A 88 15.82 0.03 -1.82
CA GLN A 88 16.94 0.86 -1.37
C GLN A 88 16.48 2.32 -1.18
N GLU A 89 15.60 2.55 -0.21
CA GLU A 89 15.04 3.87 0.11
C GLU A 89 15.25 4.17 1.59
N LYS A 90 15.72 5.39 1.88
CA LYS A 90 16.05 5.84 3.25
C LYS A 90 14.92 6.62 3.90
N ASP A 91 14.07 7.26 3.10
CA ASP A 91 12.86 7.92 3.61
C ASP A 91 11.81 6.85 3.98
N LEU A 92 11.42 6.83 5.25
CA LEU A 92 10.53 5.81 5.79
C LEU A 92 9.16 5.83 5.10
N ALA A 93 8.61 7.01 4.80
CA ALA A 93 7.32 7.13 4.14
C ALA A 93 7.36 6.51 2.73
N LYS A 94 8.37 6.86 1.93
CA LYS A 94 8.55 6.27 0.60
C LYS A 94 8.78 4.77 0.67
N PHE A 95 9.61 4.32 1.61
CA PHE A 95 9.84 2.90 1.84
C PHE A 95 8.52 2.15 2.09
N LEU A 96 7.68 2.66 2.98
CA LEU A 96 6.37 2.06 3.30
C LEU A 96 5.43 2.05 2.08
N PHE A 97 5.31 3.15 1.33
CA PHE A 97 4.44 3.17 0.15
C PHE A 97 4.94 2.27 -0.98
N LEU A 98 6.26 2.07 -1.12
CA LEU A 98 6.81 1.05 -2.03
C LEU A 98 6.37 -0.36 -1.61
N LEU A 99 6.39 -0.67 -0.30
CA LEU A 99 5.93 -1.96 0.21
C LEU A 99 4.41 -2.13 0.07
N ILE A 100 3.60 -1.12 0.36
CA ILE A 100 2.13 -1.20 0.18
C ILE A 100 1.77 -1.43 -1.29
N ARG A 101 2.51 -0.82 -2.23
CA ARG A 101 2.36 -1.10 -3.66
C ARG A 101 2.73 -2.55 -4.03
N ARG A 102 3.72 -3.15 -3.35
CA ARG A 102 3.99 -4.60 -3.47
C ARG A 102 2.81 -5.43 -2.94
N VAL A 103 2.23 -5.09 -1.78
CA VAL A 103 1.01 -5.78 -1.27
C VAL A 103 -0.09 -5.75 -2.32
N ARG A 104 -0.36 -4.57 -2.92
CA ARG A 104 -1.35 -4.44 -3.99
C ARG A 104 -1.03 -5.31 -5.20
N ASN A 105 0.23 -5.35 -5.63
CA ASN A 105 0.64 -6.18 -6.76
C ASN A 105 0.51 -7.68 -6.44
N ASN A 106 0.75 -8.08 -5.20
CA ASN A 106 0.68 -9.47 -4.76
C ASN A 106 -0.76 -9.96 -4.52
N LEU A 107 -1.70 -9.03 -4.28
CA LEU A 107 -3.07 -9.31 -3.85
C LEU A 107 -3.80 -10.38 -4.69
N PHE A 108 -3.67 -10.29 -6.02
CA PHE A 108 -4.29 -11.26 -6.96
C PHE A 108 -3.27 -12.09 -7.74
N HIS A 109 -1.96 -11.80 -7.59
CA HIS A 109 -0.89 -12.44 -8.35
C HIS A 109 0.03 -13.32 -7.51
N GLY A 110 -0.11 -13.33 -6.17
CA GLY A 110 0.73 -14.15 -5.29
C GLY A 110 0.05 -14.87 -4.14
N GLY A 111 -1.20 -14.54 -3.84
CA GLY A 111 -1.95 -15.22 -2.80
C GLY A 111 -2.68 -16.46 -3.31
N LYS A 112 -3.54 -16.32 -4.32
CA LYS A 112 -4.56 -17.31 -4.70
C LYS A 112 -4.20 -18.02 -6.01
N PHE A 113 -3.49 -19.15 -5.94
CA PHE A 113 -3.30 -20.06 -7.08
C PHE A 113 -4.13 -21.32 -6.85
N ASN A 114 -4.98 -21.70 -7.82
CA ASN A 114 -5.87 -22.88 -7.72
C ASN A 114 -6.72 -22.93 -6.43
N GLY A 115 -7.21 -21.77 -5.96
CA GLY A 115 -8.10 -21.70 -4.80
C GLY A 115 -7.40 -21.83 -3.44
N LYS A 116 -6.06 -21.77 -3.36
CA LYS A 116 -5.31 -21.79 -2.10
C LYS A 116 -4.50 -20.52 -1.91
N TRP A 117 -4.55 -19.98 -0.69
CA TRP A 117 -3.72 -18.88 -0.25
C TRP A 117 -2.31 -19.36 0.12
N PHE A 118 -1.27 -18.77 -0.46
CA PHE A 118 0.10 -18.88 0.07
C PHE A 118 0.23 -17.97 1.29
N GLU A 119 0.63 -18.52 2.44
CA GLU A 119 0.80 -17.79 3.72
C GLU A 119 -0.38 -16.85 4.05
N PRO A 120 -1.61 -17.39 4.25
CA PRO A 120 -2.82 -16.58 4.43
C PRO A 120 -2.73 -15.61 5.62
N GLU A 121 -2.12 -16.05 6.72
CA GLU A 121 -1.95 -15.24 7.94
C GLU A 121 -1.05 -14.02 7.69
N ARG A 122 0.05 -14.20 6.95
CA ARG A 122 0.94 -13.09 6.55
C ARG A 122 0.23 -12.15 5.57
N SER A 123 -0.56 -12.71 4.66
CA SER A 123 -1.35 -11.92 3.71
C SER A 123 -2.39 -11.06 4.42
N GLU A 124 -3.10 -11.62 5.40
CA GLU A 124 -4.10 -10.90 6.20
C GLU A 124 -3.49 -9.71 6.94
N ALA A 125 -2.39 -9.92 7.67
CA ALA A 125 -1.75 -8.86 8.46
C ALA A 125 -1.17 -7.74 7.57
N LEU A 126 -0.56 -8.08 6.43
CA LEU A 126 -0.09 -7.09 5.45
C LEU A 126 -1.23 -6.20 4.92
N LEU A 127 -2.40 -6.78 4.66
CA LEU A 127 -3.58 -6.04 4.19
C LEU A 127 -4.14 -5.13 5.28
N GLN A 128 -4.28 -5.63 6.51
CA GLN A 128 -4.77 -4.86 7.66
C GLN A 128 -3.85 -3.67 7.96
N HIS A 129 -2.54 -3.91 8.11
CA HIS A 129 -1.59 -2.83 8.37
C HIS A 129 -1.45 -1.85 7.20
N GLY A 130 -1.60 -2.34 5.96
CA GLY A 130 -1.61 -1.48 4.77
C GLY A 130 -2.83 -0.54 4.77
N LEU A 131 -4.01 -1.03 5.15
CA LEU A 131 -5.22 -0.21 5.33
C LEU A 131 -5.03 0.84 6.41
N VAL A 132 -4.43 0.48 7.56
CA VAL A 132 -4.12 1.43 8.65
C VAL A 132 -3.25 2.57 8.12
N ILE A 133 -2.12 2.27 7.47
CA ILE A 133 -1.21 3.31 6.96
C ILE A 133 -1.93 4.22 5.95
N LEU A 134 -2.64 3.64 4.97
CA LEU A 134 -3.39 4.41 3.97
C LEU A 134 -4.41 5.34 4.65
N ARG A 135 -5.25 4.81 5.54
CA ARG A 135 -6.33 5.60 6.19
C ARG A 135 -5.79 6.69 7.10
N HIS A 136 -4.77 6.39 7.90
CA HIS A 136 -4.17 7.38 8.80
C HIS A 136 -3.53 8.54 8.02
N CYS A 137 -2.79 8.24 6.95
CA CYS A 137 -2.15 9.27 6.14
C CYS A 137 -3.17 10.03 5.29
N GLY A 138 -4.19 9.36 4.75
CA GLY A 138 -5.20 9.98 3.89
C GLY A 138 -6.11 10.94 4.63
N THR A 139 -6.55 10.58 5.84
CA THR A 139 -7.38 11.44 6.69
C THR A 139 -6.65 12.68 7.19
N ARG A 140 -5.32 12.61 7.34
CA ARG A 140 -4.47 13.70 7.84
C ARG A 140 -3.83 14.55 6.73
N HIS A 141 -3.98 14.16 5.47
CA HIS A 141 -3.53 14.96 4.33
C HIS A 141 -4.71 15.72 3.74
N SER A 142 -4.70 17.06 3.85
CA SER A 142 -5.87 17.91 3.54
C SER A 142 -6.46 17.65 2.15
N GLU A 143 -5.62 17.63 1.11
CA GLU A 143 -6.12 17.52 -0.27
C GLU A 143 -6.59 16.11 -0.62
N VAL A 144 -5.96 15.07 -0.05
CA VAL A 144 -6.41 13.69 -0.20
C VAL A 144 -7.75 13.52 0.51
N SER A 145 -7.87 13.97 1.76
CA SER A 145 -9.11 13.93 2.54
C SER A 145 -10.28 14.63 1.84
N LYS A 146 -10.06 15.81 1.25
CA LYS A 146 -11.07 16.50 0.43
C LYS A 146 -11.47 15.69 -0.80
N ALA A 147 -10.49 15.12 -1.53
CA ALA A 147 -10.76 14.29 -2.70
C ALA A 147 -11.58 13.05 -2.33
N TYR A 148 -11.37 12.47 -1.14
CA TYR A 148 -12.21 11.40 -0.60
C TYR A 148 -13.67 11.82 -0.45
N SER A 149 -13.93 13.07 -0.03
CA SER A 149 -15.28 13.64 0.09
C SER A 149 -15.92 14.07 -1.25
N GLY A 150 -15.24 13.85 -2.38
CA GLY A 150 -15.72 14.27 -3.70
C GLY A 150 -15.47 15.77 -3.98
N ILE A 151 -14.63 16.41 -3.18
CA ILE A 151 -14.20 17.80 -3.37
C ILE A 151 -12.77 17.71 -3.92
N ALA A 152 -12.61 17.71 -5.23
CA ALA A 152 -11.32 17.66 -5.91
C ALA A 152 -11.20 18.79 -6.92
#